data_AF-A0A7W5AY43-F1
#
_entry.id   AF-A0A7W5AY43-F1
#
_cell.length_a   1.000
_cell.length_b   1.000
_cell.length_c   1.000
_cell.angle_alpha   90.00
_cell.angle_beta   90.00
_cell.angle_gamma   90.00
#
_symmetry.space_group_name_H-M   'P 1'
#
loop_
_entity.id
_entity.type
_entity.pdbx_description
1 polymer ?
#
loop_
_entity_poly.entity_id
_entity_poly.type
_entity_poly.pdbx_seq_one_letter_code
_entity_poly.pdbx_strand_id
1 'polypeptide(L)'
;MSETKLDQLRKRLDEVNMSLLDLLSERARIAQEIGIEKEKQGVPKFDPVRENHMLAELTSANNGPFDDETIRHLFKHIFQASLKLQQVDHTKHLLVSRKKQKEDTIVSIRGVEVGGGSPIMIAGPCSVESYEQVRQVAAHLKTSGITVMRGGAFKPRTSPYDFQGLGIEGLRILKEVADEFGLRTISEIVDPAHIELACQYIDVIQIGARNMQNFELLKAAGDIRKPILLKRGLAATIDEFLHAAEYIVSRGNTQVMLIERGIRTYEKATRNTLDISALPILKQESHLPVLVDVTHSTGRKDILAPCAKAALAAGADGVMVEVHPNPATALSDAQQQLNFEEFTRFYDDVRNFTLVPR
;
A
#
# COMPACT_ATOMS: atom_id res chain seq x y z
N MET A 1 -27.61 -42.20 40.51
CA MET A 1 -28.16 -40.89 40.91
C MET A 1 -29.18 -40.50 39.85
N SER A 2 -30.42 -40.16 40.22
CA SER A 2 -31.42 -39.75 39.23
C SER A 2 -31.01 -38.44 38.58
N GLU A 3 -31.09 -38.37 37.25
CA GLU A 3 -30.79 -37.18 36.46
C GLU A 3 -31.64 -36.00 36.98
N THR A 4 -31.00 -34.88 37.32
CA THR A 4 -31.72 -33.75 37.90
C THR A 4 -32.50 -33.02 36.81
N LYS A 5 -33.57 -32.29 37.19
CA LYS A 5 -34.32 -31.43 36.24
C LYS A 5 -33.40 -30.44 35.50
N LEU A 6 -32.33 -30.00 36.16
CA LEU A 6 -31.31 -29.14 35.56
C LEU A 6 -30.56 -29.85 34.43
N ASP A 7 -30.15 -31.10 34.63
CA ASP A 7 -29.41 -31.88 33.64
C ASP A 7 -30.27 -32.16 32.41
N GLN A 8 -31.56 -32.47 32.60
CA GLN A 8 -32.51 -32.64 31.51
C GLN A 8 -32.71 -31.35 30.69
N LEU A 9 -32.82 -30.19 31.34
CA LEU A 9 -32.94 -28.91 30.65
C LEU A 9 -31.68 -28.54 29.86
N ARG A 10 -30.50 -28.82 30.41
CA ARG A 10 -29.22 -28.61 29.71
C ARG A 10 -29.09 -29.50 28.49
N LYS A 11 -29.43 -30.78 28.61
CA LYS A 11 -29.43 -31.72 27.48
C LYS A 11 -30.36 -31.24 26.35
N ARG A 12 -31.56 -30.76 26.69
CA ARG A 12 -32.48 -30.17 25.71
C ARG A 12 -31.91 -28.89 25.07
N LEU A 13 -31.19 -28.06 25.84
CA LEU A 13 -30.52 -26.88 25.30
C LEU A 13 -29.42 -27.27 24.30
N ASP A 14 -28.65 -28.33 24.58
CA ASP A 14 -27.63 -28.85 23.67
C ASP A 14 -28.23 -29.36 22.34
N GLU A 15 -29.40 -30.02 22.40
CA GLU A 15 -30.15 -30.43 21.19
C GLU A 15 -30.58 -29.21 20.35
N VAL A 16 -31.03 -28.13 21.00
CA VAL A 16 -31.36 -26.87 20.32
C VAL A 16 -30.11 -26.23 19.71
N ASN A 17 -28.97 -26.24 20.40
CA ASN A 17 -27.70 -25.71 19.88
C ASN A 17 -27.28 -26.44 18.60
N MET A 18 -27.43 -27.76 18.54
CA MET A 18 -27.13 -28.53 17.33
C MET A 18 -28.07 -28.17 16.18
N SER A 19 -29.36 -28.00 16.48
CA SER A 19 -30.34 -27.57 15.47
C SER A 19 -30.04 -26.16 14.94
N LEU A 20 -29.62 -25.24 15.81
CA LEU A 20 -29.18 -23.90 15.41
C LEU A 20 -27.93 -23.96 14.52
N LEU A 21 -26.96 -24.83 14.85
CA LEU A 21 -25.75 -25.00 14.04
C LEU A 21 -26.09 -25.49 12.62
N ASP A 22 -27.01 -26.44 12.50
CA ASP A 22 -27.45 -26.98 11.21
C ASP A 22 -28.13 -25.88 10.37
N LEU A 23 -29.05 -25.12 10.97
CA LEU A 23 -29.74 -24.00 10.31
C LEU A 23 -28.77 -22.87 9.91
N LEU A 24 -27.81 -22.54 10.76
CA LEU A 24 -26.78 -21.54 10.45
C LEU A 24 -25.90 -22.01 9.28
N SER A 25 -25.56 -23.30 9.24
CA SER A 25 -24.76 -23.89 8.17
C SER A 25 -25.52 -23.91 6.84
N GLU A 26 -26.80 -24.28 6.86
CA GLU A 26 -27.68 -24.21 5.69
C GLU A 26 -27.80 -22.77 5.17
N ARG A 27 -28.10 -21.82 6.07
CA ARG A 27 -28.18 -20.40 5.72
C ARG A 27 -26.87 -19.88 5.11
N ALA A 28 -25.73 -20.29 5.65
CA ALA A 28 -24.41 -19.92 5.14
C ALA A 28 -24.18 -20.43 3.70
N ARG A 29 -24.54 -21.69 3.40
CA ARG A 29 -24.47 -22.24 2.03
C ARG A 29 -25.31 -21.45 1.04
N ILE A 30 -26.57 -21.16 1.40
CA ILE A 30 -27.46 -20.34 0.57
C ILE A 30 -26.86 -18.94 0.35
N ALA A 31 -26.31 -18.32 1.40
CA ALA A 31 -25.67 -17.03 1.29
C ALA A 31 -24.45 -17.06 0.34
N GLN A 32 -23.66 -18.14 0.32
CA GLN A 32 -22.56 -18.30 -0.63
C GLN A 32 -23.05 -18.41 -2.07
N GLU A 33 -24.09 -19.22 -2.32
CA GLU A 33 -24.70 -19.35 -3.66
C GLU A 33 -25.23 -18.00 -4.18
N ILE A 34 -25.90 -17.22 -3.32
CA ILE A 34 -26.32 -15.84 -3.64
C ILE A 34 -25.10 -14.96 -3.96
N GLY A 35 -24.00 -15.11 -3.22
CA GLY A 35 -22.76 -14.38 -3.46
C GLY A 35 -22.18 -14.64 -4.85
N ILE A 36 -22.18 -15.89 -5.31
CA ILE A 36 -21.73 -16.31 -6.65
C ILE A 36 -22.62 -15.70 -7.72
N GLU A 37 -23.94 -15.67 -7.51
CA GLU A 37 -24.87 -15.15 -8.50
C GLU A 37 -24.82 -13.62 -8.61
N LYS A 38 -24.71 -12.91 -7.48
CA LYS A 38 -24.47 -11.46 -7.46
C LYS A 38 -23.20 -11.08 -8.23
N GLU A 39 -22.17 -11.90 -8.11
CA GLU A 39 -20.89 -11.68 -8.79
C GLU A 39 -21.01 -11.79 -10.31
N LYS A 40 -21.68 -12.83 -10.82
CA LYS A 40 -21.96 -12.95 -12.26
C LYS A 40 -22.72 -11.76 -12.83
N GLN A 41 -23.55 -11.13 -12.00
CA GLN A 41 -24.38 -9.98 -12.38
C GLN A 41 -23.72 -8.63 -12.08
N GLY A 42 -22.54 -8.60 -11.45
CA GLY A 42 -21.84 -7.37 -11.07
C GLY A 42 -22.55 -6.53 -9.99
N VAL A 43 -23.40 -7.15 -9.15
CA VAL A 43 -24.19 -6.46 -8.13
C VAL A 43 -23.46 -6.48 -6.77
N PRO A 44 -23.53 -5.40 -5.96
CA PRO A 44 -22.88 -5.36 -4.65
C PRO A 44 -23.28 -6.51 -3.70
N LYS A 45 -22.28 -7.11 -3.04
CA LYS A 45 -22.49 -8.18 -2.04
C LYS A 45 -23.23 -7.68 -0.80
N PHE A 46 -22.85 -6.50 -0.30
CA PHE A 46 -23.55 -5.83 0.80
C PHE A 46 -24.75 -5.02 0.29
N ASP A 47 -25.92 -5.24 0.89
CA ASP A 47 -27.16 -4.53 0.59
C ASP A 47 -27.86 -4.13 1.91
N PRO A 48 -27.75 -2.87 2.34
CA PRO A 48 -28.33 -2.40 3.60
C PRO A 48 -29.86 -2.34 3.57
N VAL A 49 -30.47 -2.19 2.39
CA VAL A 49 -31.94 -2.14 2.25
C VAL A 49 -32.50 -3.54 2.47
N ARG A 50 -31.90 -4.55 1.84
CA ARG A 50 -32.26 -5.95 2.05
C ARG A 50 -32.05 -6.38 3.50
N GLU A 51 -30.94 -5.97 4.11
CA GLU A 51 -30.67 -6.25 5.53
C GLU A 51 -31.77 -5.69 6.44
N ASN A 52 -32.13 -4.42 6.27
CA ASN A 52 -33.18 -3.77 7.05
C ASN A 52 -34.55 -4.46 6.85
N HIS A 53 -34.89 -4.89 5.63
CA HIS A 53 -36.12 -5.63 5.37
C HIS A 53 -36.16 -6.95 6.15
N MET A 54 -35.08 -7.75 6.09
CA MET A 54 -35.00 -9.02 6.82
C MET A 54 -35.11 -8.79 8.34
N LEU A 55 -34.44 -7.75 8.87
CA LEU A 55 -34.55 -7.40 10.29
C LEU A 55 -35.97 -6.99 10.67
N ALA A 56 -36.68 -6.27 9.81
CA ALA A 56 -38.06 -5.88 10.06
C ALA A 56 -38.98 -7.11 10.13
N GLU A 57 -38.85 -8.04 9.17
CA GLU A 57 -39.59 -9.31 9.14
C GLU A 57 -39.32 -10.18 10.37
N LEU A 58 -38.05 -10.29 10.79
CA LEU A 58 -37.66 -11.06 11.97
C LEU A 58 -38.26 -10.49 13.26
N THR A 59 -38.27 -9.15 13.40
CA THR A 59 -38.86 -8.51 14.58
C THR A 59 -40.38 -8.53 14.58
N SER A 60 -41.05 -8.42 13.42
CA SER A 60 -42.51 -8.49 13.38
C SER A 60 -43.03 -9.89 13.71
N ALA A 61 -42.23 -10.94 13.46
CA ALA A 61 -42.56 -12.31 13.81
C ALA A 61 -42.09 -12.73 15.22
N ASN A 62 -41.41 -11.85 15.96
CA ASN A 62 -40.85 -12.16 17.26
C ASN A 62 -41.96 -12.23 18.34
N ASN A 63 -42.13 -13.42 18.93
CA ASN A 63 -43.08 -13.65 20.03
C ASN A 63 -42.38 -13.83 21.39
N GLY A 64 -41.11 -13.43 21.50
CA GLY A 64 -40.29 -13.55 22.70
C GLY A 64 -39.63 -14.93 22.86
N PRO A 65 -38.87 -15.14 23.96
CA PRO A 65 -38.72 -14.26 25.12
C PRO A 65 -37.68 -13.14 24.97
N PHE A 66 -36.87 -13.14 23.91
CA PHE A 66 -35.96 -12.03 23.63
C PHE A 66 -36.71 -10.82 23.07
N ASP A 67 -36.28 -9.62 23.44
CA ASP A 67 -36.80 -8.39 22.83
C ASP A 67 -36.30 -8.21 21.39
N ASP A 68 -36.96 -7.31 20.67
CA ASP A 68 -36.65 -7.03 19.27
C ASP A 68 -35.22 -6.49 19.08
N GLU A 69 -34.70 -5.74 20.05
CA GLU A 69 -33.33 -5.21 19.99
C GLU A 69 -32.30 -6.35 20.00
N THR A 70 -32.49 -7.31 20.90
CA THR A 70 -31.65 -8.50 21.02
C THR A 70 -31.71 -9.35 19.75
N ILE A 71 -32.92 -9.58 19.20
CA ILE A 71 -33.09 -10.30 17.93
C ILE A 71 -32.36 -9.57 16.80
N ARG A 72 -32.51 -8.24 16.68
CA ARG A 72 -31.78 -7.46 15.66
C ARG A 72 -30.28 -7.62 15.81
N HIS A 73 -29.75 -7.54 17.02
CA HIS A 73 -28.32 -7.66 17.26
C HIS A 73 -27.78 -9.05 16.86
N LEU A 74 -28.43 -10.14 17.29
CA LEU A 74 -28.02 -11.50 16.96
C LEU A 74 -28.02 -11.74 15.44
N PHE A 75 -29.09 -11.33 14.75
CA PHE A 75 -29.18 -11.53 13.30
C PHE A 75 -28.21 -10.65 12.51
N LYS A 76 -27.90 -9.43 12.97
CA LYS A 76 -26.83 -8.62 12.37
C LYS A 76 -25.48 -9.33 12.41
N HIS A 77 -25.13 -9.99 13.51
CA HIS A 77 -23.88 -10.78 13.57
C HIS A 77 -23.90 -11.97 12.60
N ILE A 78 -25.03 -12.66 12.47
CA ILE A 78 -25.21 -13.73 11.48
C ILE A 78 -25.04 -13.19 10.05
N PHE A 79 -25.59 -12.01 9.77
CA PHE A 79 -25.50 -11.36 8.45
C PHE A 79 -24.07 -10.95 8.13
N GLN A 80 -23.37 -10.33 9.07
CA GLN A 80 -21.96 -9.97 8.94
C GLN A 80 -21.07 -11.19 8.70
N ALA A 81 -21.28 -12.28 9.45
CA ALA A 81 -20.55 -13.52 9.26
C ALA A 81 -20.78 -14.11 7.85
N SER A 82 -22.02 -14.03 7.36
CA SER A 82 -22.37 -14.51 6.02
C SER A 82 -21.78 -13.66 4.91
N LEU A 83 -21.77 -12.34 5.08
CA LEU A 83 -21.13 -11.42 4.15
C LEU A 83 -19.63 -11.69 4.05
N LYS A 84 -18.96 -11.95 5.19
CA LYS A 84 -17.55 -12.36 5.20
C LYS A 84 -17.32 -13.63 4.39
N LEU A 85 -18.18 -14.64 4.52
CA LEU A 85 -18.07 -15.87 3.70
C LEU A 85 -18.17 -15.59 2.20
N GLN A 86 -19.03 -14.66 1.77
CA GLN A 86 -19.11 -14.23 0.37
C GLN A 86 -17.87 -13.46 -0.11
N GLN A 87 -17.17 -12.77 0.80
CA GLN A 87 -15.96 -12.01 0.49
C GLN A 87 -14.71 -12.91 0.44
N VAL A 88 -14.66 -13.98 1.25
CA VAL A 88 -13.52 -14.91 1.34
C VAL A 88 -13.22 -15.63 0.03
N ASP A 89 -14.21 -15.83 -0.86
CA ASP A 89 -13.96 -16.49 -2.16
C ASP A 89 -13.22 -15.59 -3.18
N HIS A 90 -13.23 -14.25 -3.06
CA HIS A 90 -12.46 -13.38 -3.97
C HIS A 90 -10.97 -13.32 -3.65
N THR A 91 -10.57 -13.57 -2.40
CA THR A 91 -9.14 -13.60 -2.03
C THR A 91 -8.42 -14.82 -2.62
N LYS A 92 -9.14 -15.72 -3.32
CA LYS A 92 -8.60 -16.72 -4.24
C LYS A 92 -8.64 -16.08 -5.63
N HIS A 93 -7.67 -15.30 -6.09
CA HIS A 93 -6.39 -15.78 -6.61
C HIS A 93 -5.56 -14.57 -7.10
N LEU A 94 -5.43 -13.50 -6.30
CA LEU A 94 -4.56 -12.39 -6.71
C LEU A 94 -3.16 -12.93 -6.98
N LEU A 95 -2.64 -12.62 -8.17
CA LEU A 95 -1.28 -12.97 -8.56
C LEU A 95 -0.27 -12.42 -7.56
N VAL A 96 -0.55 -11.26 -6.96
CA VAL A 96 0.29 -10.64 -5.93
C VAL A 96 0.24 -11.30 -4.54
N SER A 97 -0.71 -12.21 -4.29
CA SER A 97 -0.95 -12.76 -2.95
C SER A 97 0.04 -13.84 -2.54
N ARG A 98 0.35 -13.93 -1.24
CA ARG A 98 1.14 -15.04 -0.68
C ARG A 98 0.51 -16.42 -0.86
N LYS A 99 -0.81 -16.46 -0.99
CA LYS A 99 -1.54 -17.69 -1.31
C LYS A 99 -1.18 -18.21 -2.70
N LYS A 100 -0.84 -17.31 -3.65
CA LYS A 100 -0.44 -17.66 -5.01
C LYS A 100 1.06 -17.97 -5.12
N GLN A 101 1.91 -17.19 -4.46
CA GLN A 101 3.35 -17.38 -4.42
C GLN A 101 3.83 -17.20 -2.98
N LYS A 102 4.44 -18.24 -2.39
CA LYS A 102 4.85 -18.20 -0.98
C LYS A 102 6.16 -17.43 -0.80
N GLU A 103 7.04 -17.54 -1.78
CA GLU A 103 8.38 -16.99 -1.82
C GLU A 103 8.35 -15.48 -2.09
N ASP A 104 9.23 -14.73 -1.43
CA ASP A 104 9.35 -13.29 -1.67
C ASP A 104 9.77 -13.01 -3.12
N THR A 105 9.12 -12.01 -3.73
CA THR A 105 9.58 -11.45 -4.99
C THR A 105 10.77 -10.55 -4.74
N ILE A 106 11.86 -10.83 -5.44
CA ILE A 106 13.04 -9.98 -5.45
C ILE A 106 12.98 -9.13 -6.71
N VAL A 107 12.96 -7.80 -6.55
CA VAL A 107 12.98 -6.84 -7.65
C VAL A 107 14.42 -6.39 -7.88
N SER A 108 14.94 -6.57 -9.10
CA SER A 108 16.31 -6.19 -9.44
C SER A 108 16.34 -4.84 -10.17
N ILE A 109 17.06 -3.88 -9.59
CA ILE A 109 17.31 -2.55 -10.18
C ILE A 109 18.78 -2.49 -10.60
N ARG A 110 19.08 -2.95 -11.82
CA ARG A 110 20.46 -3.05 -12.35
C ARG A 110 21.42 -3.69 -11.33
N GLY A 111 21.04 -4.83 -10.74
CA GLY A 111 21.87 -5.55 -9.76
C GLY A 111 21.73 -5.12 -8.30
N VAL A 112 20.93 -4.08 -7.99
CA VAL A 112 20.47 -3.82 -6.62
C VAL A 112 19.20 -4.63 -6.38
N GLU A 113 19.21 -5.52 -5.40
CA GLU A 113 18.07 -6.37 -5.06
C GLU A 113 17.21 -5.72 -3.97
N VAL A 114 15.90 -5.67 -4.18
CA VAL A 114 14.91 -5.18 -3.21
C VAL A 114 13.98 -6.33 -2.84
N GLY A 115 13.78 -6.55 -1.54
CA GLY A 115 13.09 -7.74 -1.00
C GLY A 115 14.01 -8.94 -0.71
N GLY A 116 15.32 -8.81 -0.94
CA GLY A 116 16.33 -9.85 -0.69
C GLY A 116 16.86 -9.91 0.76
N GLY A 117 16.10 -9.40 1.74
CA GLY A 117 16.46 -9.43 3.17
C GLY A 117 17.33 -8.28 3.68
N SER A 118 18.03 -7.55 2.80
CA SER A 118 18.73 -6.30 3.16
C SER A 118 17.92 -5.08 2.70
N PRO A 119 17.55 -4.16 3.62
CA PRO A 119 16.79 -2.97 3.24
C PRO A 119 17.66 -1.98 2.47
N ILE A 120 17.08 -1.32 1.46
CA ILE A 120 17.76 -0.28 0.68
C ILE A 120 17.39 1.14 1.13
N MET A 121 18.26 2.10 0.87
CA MET A 121 17.98 3.53 1.03
C MET A 121 17.85 4.18 -0.35
N ILE A 122 16.72 4.84 -0.58
CA ILE A 122 16.43 5.63 -1.79
C ILE A 122 16.43 7.10 -1.39
N ALA A 123 17.28 7.91 -2.02
CA ALA A 123 17.39 9.32 -1.68
C ALA A 123 17.47 10.19 -2.94
N GLY A 124 17.11 11.47 -2.83
CA GLY A 124 17.23 12.40 -3.95
C GLY A 124 16.17 13.49 -3.93
N PRO A 125 16.19 14.44 -4.87
CA PRO A 125 15.35 15.62 -4.78
C PRO A 125 13.88 15.34 -5.09
N CYS A 126 13.01 16.16 -4.52
CA CYS A 126 11.57 16.13 -4.78
C CYS A 126 11.26 16.37 -6.26
N SER A 127 11.90 17.39 -6.85
CA SER A 127 11.78 17.74 -8.26
C SER A 127 13.17 17.78 -8.88
N VAL A 128 13.25 17.42 -10.16
CA VAL A 128 14.45 17.70 -10.97
C VAL A 128 14.33 19.15 -11.43
N GLU A 129 15.25 20.00 -10.97
CA GLU A 129 15.18 21.46 -11.20
C GLU A 129 16.22 21.92 -12.22
N SER A 130 17.42 21.33 -12.20
CA SER A 130 18.49 21.57 -13.16
C SER A 130 19.50 20.44 -13.14
N TYR A 131 20.36 20.37 -14.17
CA TYR A 131 21.47 19.42 -14.22
C TYR A 131 22.38 19.54 -12.98
N GLU A 132 22.83 20.76 -12.68
CA GLU A 132 23.76 21.01 -11.56
C GLU A 132 23.13 20.64 -10.21
N GLN A 133 21.85 20.93 -10.02
CA GLN A 133 21.11 20.57 -8.80
C GLN A 133 21.09 19.06 -8.58
N VAL A 134 20.74 18.27 -9.61
CA VAL A 134 20.70 16.80 -9.51
C VAL A 134 22.11 16.23 -9.38
N ARG A 135 23.09 16.80 -10.09
CA ARG A 135 24.50 16.39 -10.06
C ARG A 135 25.10 16.52 -8.67
N GLN A 136 24.84 17.64 -7.98
CA GLN A 136 25.30 17.86 -6.60
C GLN A 136 24.71 16.82 -5.64
N VAL A 137 23.42 16.51 -5.78
CA VAL A 137 22.78 15.45 -4.98
C VAL A 137 23.42 14.10 -5.27
N ALA A 138 23.56 13.72 -6.53
CA ALA A 138 24.14 12.45 -6.94
C ALA A 138 25.58 12.27 -6.43
N ALA A 139 26.42 13.31 -6.50
CA ALA A 139 27.76 13.31 -5.96
C ALA A 139 27.74 13.02 -4.45
N HIS A 140 26.89 13.71 -3.70
CA HIS A 140 26.76 13.49 -2.26
C HIS A 140 26.27 12.06 -1.94
N LEU A 141 25.21 11.61 -2.61
CA LEU A 141 24.66 10.25 -2.44
C LEU A 141 25.72 9.17 -2.72
N LYS A 142 26.53 9.36 -3.78
CA LYS A 142 27.63 8.45 -4.12
C LYS A 142 28.65 8.37 -2.99
N THR A 143 29.04 9.51 -2.41
CA THR A 143 30.00 9.53 -1.28
C THR A 143 29.43 8.88 -0.02
N SER A 144 28.12 8.92 0.18
CA SER A 144 27.43 8.24 1.29
C SER A 144 27.19 6.75 1.04
N GLY A 145 27.58 6.21 -0.13
CA GLY A 145 27.36 4.80 -0.49
C GLY A 145 25.94 4.46 -0.91
N ILE A 146 25.11 5.46 -1.22
CA ILE A 146 23.76 5.25 -1.75
C ILE A 146 23.84 4.85 -3.23
N THR A 147 23.03 3.88 -3.62
CA THR A 147 23.06 3.30 -4.97
C THR A 147 21.82 3.62 -5.80
N VAL A 148 20.73 4.05 -5.17
CA VAL A 148 19.45 4.36 -5.81
C VAL A 148 19.05 5.81 -5.52
N MET A 149 18.99 6.60 -6.59
CA MET A 149 18.57 8.00 -6.58
C MET A 149 17.13 8.14 -7.08
N ARG A 150 16.35 8.99 -6.43
CA ARG A 150 15.03 9.39 -6.91
C ARG A 150 15.01 10.84 -7.39
N GLY A 151 14.15 11.18 -8.34
CA GLY A 151 13.95 12.56 -8.79
C GLY A 151 12.66 12.74 -9.58
N GLY A 152 11.87 13.77 -9.30
CA GLY A 152 10.58 13.99 -9.94
C GLY A 152 10.73 14.77 -11.24
N ALA A 153 10.65 14.09 -12.39
CA ALA A 153 10.63 14.74 -13.70
C ALA A 153 9.24 15.31 -14.04
N PHE A 154 8.19 14.59 -13.64
CA PHE A 154 6.79 15.03 -13.67
C PHE A 154 6.29 15.20 -12.24
N LYS A 155 5.57 16.30 -11.95
CA LYS A 155 5.09 16.62 -10.60
C LYS A 155 3.57 16.76 -10.59
N PRO A 156 2.81 15.82 -9.98
CA PRO A 156 1.37 16.02 -9.79
C PRO A 156 1.13 17.06 -8.70
N ARG A 157 0.75 18.27 -9.11
CA ARG A 157 0.49 19.41 -8.22
C ARG A 157 -0.99 19.57 -7.94
N THR A 158 -1.31 20.11 -6.77
CA THR A 158 -2.69 20.52 -6.44
C THR A 158 -3.07 21.78 -7.21
N SER A 159 -2.13 22.72 -7.37
CA SER A 159 -2.31 23.94 -8.16
C SER A 159 -1.71 23.76 -9.56
N PRO A 160 -2.42 24.15 -10.64
CA PRO A 160 -1.87 24.10 -12.00
C PRO A 160 -0.80 25.17 -12.26
N TYR A 161 -0.71 26.21 -11.42
CA TYR A 161 0.28 27.29 -11.54
C TYR A 161 1.61 26.98 -10.86
N ASP A 162 1.65 25.90 -10.09
CA ASP A 162 2.88 25.42 -9.49
C ASP A 162 3.80 24.79 -10.56
N PHE A 163 5.09 24.67 -10.23
CA PHE A 163 6.04 23.94 -11.07
C PHE A 163 5.60 22.48 -11.30
N GLN A 164 5.37 22.14 -12.57
CA GLN A 164 4.86 20.82 -13.02
C GLN A 164 5.98 19.79 -13.31
N GLY A 165 7.25 20.20 -13.19
CA GLY A 165 8.40 19.40 -13.57
C GLY A 165 8.93 19.72 -14.97
N LEU A 166 10.17 19.30 -15.26
CA LEU A 166 10.82 19.49 -16.57
C LEU A 166 10.38 18.44 -17.61
N GLY A 167 9.56 17.47 -17.23
CA GLY A 167 9.10 16.39 -18.10
C GLY A 167 10.27 15.57 -18.66
N ILE A 168 10.29 15.37 -19.98
CA ILE A 168 11.31 14.55 -20.65
C ILE A 168 12.73 15.10 -20.43
N GLU A 169 12.90 16.41 -20.36
CA GLU A 169 14.21 17.00 -20.07
C GLU A 169 14.69 16.63 -18.66
N GLY A 170 13.77 16.57 -17.69
CA GLY A 170 14.08 16.07 -16.35
C GLY A 170 14.49 14.59 -16.35
N LEU A 171 13.89 13.76 -17.21
CA LEU A 171 14.30 12.35 -17.38
C LEU A 171 15.70 12.23 -18.00
N ARG A 172 16.02 13.08 -18.99
CA ARG A 172 17.37 13.14 -19.59
C ARG A 172 18.43 13.51 -18.57
N ILE A 173 18.17 14.56 -17.78
CA ILE A 173 19.06 14.99 -16.69
C ILE A 173 19.29 13.84 -15.70
N LEU A 174 18.22 13.14 -15.28
CA LEU A 174 18.35 12.00 -14.38
C LEU A 174 19.22 10.90 -14.96
N LYS A 175 19.02 10.55 -16.24
CA LYS A 175 19.83 9.55 -16.93
C LYS A 175 21.31 9.94 -16.96
N GLU A 176 21.60 11.15 -17.43
CA GLU A 176 22.97 11.63 -17.62
C GLU A 176 23.74 11.65 -16.29
N VAL A 177 23.14 12.23 -15.24
CA VAL A 177 23.75 12.25 -13.92
C VAL A 177 23.89 10.85 -13.33
N ALA A 178 22.88 9.98 -13.51
CA ALA A 178 22.96 8.63 -12.98
C ALA A 178 24.06 7.80 -13.64
N ASP A 179 24.27 7.97 -14.96
CA ASP A 179 25.36 7.33 -15.69
C ASP A 179 26.73 7.89 -15.23
N GLU A 180 26.84 9.20 -14.94
CA GLU A 180 28.07 9.82 -14.39
C GLU A 180 28.50 9.19 -13.04
N PHE A 181 27.55 8.99 -12.12
CA PHE A 181 27.85 8.48 -10.76
C PHE A 181 27.63 6.97 -10.59
N GLY A 182 27.14 6.28 -11.62
CA GLY A 182 26.75 4.87 -11.57
C GLY A 182 25.59 4.60 -10.60
N LEU A 183 24.64 5.53 -10.51
CA LEU A 183 23.42 5.40 -9.69
C LEU A 183 22.29 4.78 -10.49
N ARG A 184 21.28 4.25 -9.78
CA ARG A 184 20.01 3.82 -10.38
C ARG A 184 18.95 4.86 -10.14
N THR A 185 18.01 5.04 -11.06
CA THR A 185 17.05 6.15 -11.03
C THR A 185 15.62 5.71 -10.85
N ILE A 186 14.90 6.45 -10.02
CA ILE A 186 13.45 6.37 -9.87
C ILE A 186 12.85 7.72 -10.23
N SER A 187 11.87 7.73 -11.14
CA SER A 187 11.09 8.94 -11.44
C SER A 187 9.61 8.61 -11.63
N GLU A 188 8.75 9.59 -11.33
CA GLU A 188 7.30 9.45 -11.46
C GLU A 188 6.85 9.68 -12.89
N ILE A 189 5.99 8.79 -13.38
CA ILE A 189 5.28 8.94 -14.64
C ILE A 189 3.78 9.09 -14.34
N VAL A 190 3.17 10.08 -14.98
CA VAL A 190 1.79 10.51 -14.70
C VAL A 190 0.80 10.18 -15.80
N ASP A 191 1.29 9.82 -17.00
CA ASP A 191 0.50 9.61 -18.20
C ASP A 191 0.93 8.30 -18.90
N PRO A 192 -0.01 7.43 -19.30
CA PRO A 192 0.29 6.21 -20.05
C PRO A 192 1.18 6.43 -21.28
N ALA A 193 1.01 7.55 -21.99
CA ALA A 193 1.77 7.86 -23.20
C ALA A 193 3.28 8.05 -22.96
N HIS A 194 3.68 8.31 -21.71
CA HIS A 194 5.08 8.50 -21.34
C HIS A 194 5.76 7.23 -20.82
N ILE A 195 5.03 6.13 -20.60
CA ILE A 195 5.58 4.91 -19.99
C ILE A 195 6.71 4.29 -20.83
N GLU A 196 6.48 4.12 -22.13
CA GLU A 196 7.46 3.49 -23.03
C GLU A 196 8.71 4.36 -23.17
N LEU A 197 8.53 5.67 -23.37
CA LEU A 197 9.62 6.64 -23.47
C LEU A 197 10.46 6.69 -22.18
N ALA A 198 9.82 6.66 -21.01
CA ALA A 198 10.50 6.68 -19.72
C ALA A 198 11.47 5.49 -19.55
N CYS A 199 11.16 4.32 -20.12
CA CYS A 199 12.01 3.14 -20.03
C CYS A 199 13.43 3.34 -20.61
N GLN A 200 13.63 4.35 -21.46
CA GLN A 200 14.92 4.72 -22.04
C GLN A 200 15.80 5.54 -21.07
N TYR A 201 15.21 6.19 -20.08
CA TYR A 201 15.87 7.15 -19.21
C TYR A 201 16.00 6.69 -17.75
N ILE A 202 15.02 5.94 -17.25
CA ILE A 202 14.96 5.55 -15.83
C ILE A 202 14.95 4.05 -15.61
N ASP A 203 15.39 3.67 -14.40
CA ASP A 203 15.51 2.27 -13.98
C ASP A 203 14.26 1.76 -13.28
N VAL A 204 13.49 2.64 -12.64
CA VAL A 204 12.22 2.33 -11.98
C VAL A 204 11.19 3.41 -12.31
N ILE A 205 10.00 2.99 -12.72
CA ILE A 205 8.84 3.88 -12.90
C ILE A 205 8.08 3.97 -11.57
N GLN A 206 7.98 5.16 -11.00
CA GLN A 206 7.09 5.41 -9.87
C GLN A 206 5.69 5.76 -10.39
N ILE A 207 4.67 5.12 -9.82
CA ILE A 207 3.27 5.54 -9.94
C ILE A 207 2.91 6.23 -8.62
N GLY A 208 2.63 7.53 -8.67
CA GLY A 208 2.35 8.32 -7.48
C GLY A 208 0.99 8.01 -6.83
N ALA A 209 0.85 8.42 -5.58
CA ALA A 209 -0.35 8.14 -4.76
C ALA A 209 -1.66 8.62 -5.40
N ARG A 210 -1.64 9.74 -6.13
CA ARG A 210 -2.84 10.27 -6.83
C ARG A 210 -3.24 9.42 -8.03
N ASN A 211 -2.31 8.64 -8.58
CA ASN A 211 -2.50 7.78 -9.73
C ASN A 211 -2.60 6.29 -9.35
N MET A 212 -2.66 5.94 -8.06
CA MET A 212 -2.82 4.54 -7.62
C MET A 212 -4.09 3.89 -8.20
N GLN A 213 -5.12 4.66 -8.54
CA GLN A 213 -6.35 4.19 -9.19
C GLN A 213 -6.50 4.70 -10.63
N ASN A 214 -5.42 5.20 -11.24
CA ASN A 214 -5.40 5.48 -12.67
C ASN A 214 -5.16 4.16 -13.42
N PHE A 215 -6.23 3.38 -13.62
CA PHE A 215 -6.13 2.00 -14.12
C PHE A 215 -5.49 1.89 -15.50
N GLU A 216 -5.66 2.88 -16.37
CA GLU A 216 -4.99 2.87 -17.69
C GLU A 216 -3.48 3.05 -17.56
N LEU A 217 -3.03 3.88 -16.61
CA LEU A 217 -1.60 4.02 -16.29
C LEU A 217 -1.04 2.74 -15.67
N LEU A 218 -1.80 2.07 -14.80
CA LEU A 218 -1.39 0.77 -14.23
C LEU A 218 -1.28 -0.32 -15.30
N LYS A 219 -2.24 -0.39 -16.24
CA LYS A 219 -2.19 -1.33 -17.37
C LYS A 219 -0.97 -1.07 -18.25
N ALA A 220 -0.71 0.20 -18.61
CA ALA A 220 0.46 0.57 -19.39
C ALA A 220 1.78 0.22 -18.68
N ALA A 221 1.87 0.46 -17.36
CA ALA A 221 3.01 0.04 -16.54
C ALA A 221 3.17 -1.50 -16.46
N GLY A 222 2.07 -2.24 -16.58
CA GLY A 222 2.03 -3.69 -16.64
C GLY A 222 2.45 -4.29 -17.99
N ASP A 223 2.31 -3.54 -19.09
CA ASP A 223 2.64 -3.99 -20.43
C ASP A 223 4.16 -3.94 -20.73
N ILE A 224 4.93 -3.20 -19.93
CA ILE A 224 6.39 -3.12 -20.05
C ILE A 224 7.13 -4.13 -19.13
N ARG A 225 8.46 -4.17 -19.22
CA ARG A 225 9.34 -5.01 -18.36
C ARG A 225 10.37 -4.17 -17.60
N LYS A 226 9.88 -3.14 -16.90
CA LYS A 226 10.67 -2.28 -16.01
C LYS A 226 10.10 -2.36 -14.59
N PRO A 227 10.93 -2.32 -13.54
CA PRO A 227 10.45 -2.22 -12.17
C PRO A 227 9.48 -1.06 -11.96
N ILE A 228 8.41 -1.32 -11.21
CA ILE A 228 7.39 -0.34 -10.83
C ILE A 228 7.45 -0.11 -9.32
N LEU A 229 7.47 1.15 -8.90
CA LEU A 229 7.27 1.56 -7.50
C LEU A 229 5.88 2.17 -7.35
N LEU A 230 4.93 1.41 -6.82
CA LEU A 230 3.54 1.82 -6.67
C LEU A 230 3.31 2.46 -5.28
N LYS A 231 2.99 3.76 -5.27
CA LYS A 231 2.62 4.47 -4.02
C LYS A 231 1.18 4.19 -3.63
N ARG A 232 0.96 3.90 -2.34
CA ARG A 232 -0.39 3.81 -1.78
C ARG A 232 -1.13 5.13 -1.97
N GLY A 233 -2.41 5.04 -2.33
CA GLY A 233 -3.31 6.19 -2.52
C GLY A 233 -3.59 6.92 -1.21
N LEU A 234 -3.96 8.19 -1.32
CA LEU A 234 -4.12 9.09 -0.15
C LEU A 234 -5.10 8.57 0.92
N ALA A 235 -6.13 7.83 0.50
CA ALA A 235 -7.15 7.25 1.36
C ALA A 235 -7.42 5.78 1.00
N ALA A 236 -6.46 5.12 0.35
CA ALA A 236 -6.63 3.75 -0.11
C ALA A 236 -6.58 2.77 1.06
N THR A 237 -7.49 1.81 1.06
CA THR A 237 -7.41 0.60 1.88
C THR A 237 -6.25 -0.29 1.42
N ILE A 238 -5.85 -1.25 2.25
CA ILE A 238 -4.86 -2.28 1.87
C ILE A 238 -5.37 -3.11 0.69
N ASP A 239 -6.66 -3.43 0.69
CA ASP A 239 -7.29 -4.22 -0.38
C ASP A 239 -7.24 -3.49 -1.73
N GLU A 240 -7.61 -2.21 -1.77
CA GLU A 240 -7.50 -1.39 -3.00
C GLU A 240 -6.05 -1.25 -3.47
N PHE A 241 -5.10 -1.18 -2.55
CA PHE A 241 -3.68 -1.07 -2.89
C PHE A 241 -3.14 -2.37 -3.51
N LEU A 242 -3.52 -3.53 -2.97
CA LEU A 242 -3.17 -4.84 -3.55
C LEU A 242 -3.83 -5.07 -4.91
N HIS A 243 -5.09 -4.66 -5.08
CA HIS A 243 -5.76 -4.72 -6.38
C HIS A 243 -5.12 -3.79 -7.42
N ALA A 244 -4.65 -2.61 -7.02
CA ALA A 244 -3.88 -1.74 -7.91
C ALA A 244 -2.56 -2.39 -8.37
N ALA A 245 -1.89 -3.12 -7.49
CA ALA A 245 -0.72 -3.93 -7.88
C ALA A 245 -1.12 -5.09 -8.82
N GLU A 246 -2.27 -5.74 -8.59
CA GLU A 246 -2.81 -6.79 -9.46
C GLU A 246 -3.05 -6.30 -10.89
N TYR A 247 -3.51 -5.05 -11.09
CA TYR A 247 -3.65 -4.46 -12.43
C TYR A 247 -2.33 -4.43 -13.21
N ILE A 248 -1.20 -4.25 -12.53
CA ILE A 248 0.13 -4.27 -13.16
C ILE A 248 0.57 -5.71 -13.42
N VAL A 249 0.47 -6.57 -12.41
CA VAL A 249 0.97 -7.96 -12.47
C VAL A 249 0.16 -8.81 -13.45
N SER A 250 -1.16 -8.60 -13.55
CA SER A 250 -2.04 -9.32 -14.50
C SER A 250 -1.73 -9.03 -15.97
N ARG A 251 -0.99 -7.96 -16.27
CA ARG A 251 -0.49 -7.63 -17.62
C ARG A 251 0.90 -8.23 -17.90
N GLY A 252 1.48 -8.91 -16.92
CA GLY A 252 2.72 -9.68 -17.04
C GLY A 252 3.97 -9.00 -16.48
N ASN A 253 3.88 -7.79 -15.92
CA ASN A 253 5.00 -7.18 -15.20
C ASN A 253 4.99 -7.58 -13.72
N THR A 254 5.81 -8.54 -13.35
CA THR A 254 5.94 -9.03 -11.96
C THR A 254 6.95 -8.24 -11.12
N GLN A 255 7.65 -7.25 -11.71
CA GLN A 255 8.65 -6.44 -11.02
C GLN A 255 7.99 -5.24 -10.33
N VAL A 256 7.16 -5.51 -9.32
CA VAL A 256 6.40 -4.48 -8.60
C VAL A 256 6.86 -4.37 -7.15
N MET A 257 7.10 -3.15 -6.70
CA MET A 257 7.38 -2.80 -5.31
C MET A 257 6.26 -1.90 -4.80
N LEU A 258 5.82 -2.13 -3.57
CA LEU A 258 4.83 -1.31 -2.88
C LEU A 258 5.56 -0.29 -2.01
N ILE A 259 5.02 0.92 -1.90
CA ILE A 259 5.55 1.92 -0.95
C ILE A 259 4.43 2.62 -0.18
N GLU A 260 4.47 2.43 1.14
CA GLU A 260 3.63 3.15 2.09
C GLU A 260 4.13 4.59 2.22
N ARG A 261 3.21 5.56 2.26
CA ARG A 261 3.54 6.99 2.17
C ARG A 261 2.64 7.89 3.02
N GLY A 262 1.99 7.29 4.01
CA GLY A 262 1.01 7.90 4.89
C GLY A 262 -0.36 8.05 4.25
N ILE A 263 -1.38 7.83 5.07
CA ILE A 263 -2.78 8.04 4.73
C ILE A 263 -3.31 9.35 5.30
N ARG A 264 -4.34 9.91 4.65
CA ARG A 264 -5.01 11.11 5.12
C ARG A 264 -5.90 10.77 6.32
N THR A 265 -5.76 11.57 7.39
CA THR A 265 -6.59 11.47 8.60
C THR A 265 -7.04 12.86 9.03
N TYR A 266 -7.68 12.97 10.21
CA TYR A 266 -8.03 14.25 10.83
C TYR A 266 -6.84 14.96 11.49
N GLU A 267 -5.70 14.28 11.67
CA GLU A 267 -4.50 14.81 12.32
C GLU A 267 -3.88 15.95 11.50
N LYS A 268 -3.40 17.00 12.18
CA LYS A 268 -2.81 18.20 11.57
C LYS A 268 -1.34 18.41 11.92
N ALA A 269 -0.81 17.74 12.93
CA ALA A 269 0.60 17.81 13.34
C ALA A 269 1.56 17.17 12.31
N THR A 270 1.03 16.34 11.42
CA THR A 270 1.73 15.71 10.30
C THR A 270 0.95 15.92 9.00
N ARG A 271 1.64 15.89 7.86
CA ARG A 271 1.00 16.07 6.54
C ARG A 271 0.06 14.91 6.21
N ASN A 272 0.47 13.69 6.54
CA ASN A 272 -0.31 12.46 6.53
C ASN A 272 0.07 11.65 7.77
N THR A 273 -0.77 10.70 8.18
CA THR A 273 -0.43 9.76 9.25
C THR A 273 0.27 8.56 8.62
N LEU A 274 1.53 8.32 9.02
CA LEU A 274 2.26 7.13 8.60
C LEU A 274 1.57 5.87 9.15
N ASP A 275 1.02 5.05 8.26
CA ASP A 275 0.39 3.78 8.63
C ASP A 275 1.46 2.67 8.70
N ILE A 276 2.17 2.60 9.82
CA ILE A 276 3.23 1.60 10.01
C ILE A 276 2.68 0.17 10.01
N SER A 277 1.39 -0.02 10.33
CA SER A 277 0.75 -1.33 10.36
C SER A 277 0.60 -1.94 8.96
N ALA A 278 0.58 -1.10 7.92
CA ALA A 278 0.53 -1.55 6.53
C ALA A 278 1.74 -2.42 6.15
N LEU A 279 2.92 -2.18 6.73
CA LEU A 279 4.13 -2.93 6.42
C LEU A 279 4.00 -4.44 6.68
N PRO A 280 3.77 -4.89 7.94
CA PRO A 280 3.63 -6.32 8.22
C PRO A 280 2.39 -6.93 7.53
N ILE A 281 1.30 -6.17 7.39
CA ILE A 281 0.09 -6.67 6.72
C ILE A 281 0.38 -6.93 5.23
N LEU A 282 0.95 -5.98 4.50
CA LEU A 282 1.28 -6.16 3.09
C LEU A 282 2.30 -7.27 2.89
N LYS A 283 3.29 -7.39 3.78
CA LYS A 283 4.27 -8.49 3.73
C LYS A 283 3.67 -9.84 4.10
N GLN A 284 2.56 -9.92 4.83
CA GLN A 284 1.86 -11.18 5.11
C GLN A 284 0.90 -11.57 3.98
N GLU A 285 0.18 -10.59 3.43
CA GLU A 285 -0.83 -10.80 2.41
C GLU A 285 -0.25 -10.95 0.99
N SER A 286 0.89 -10.30 0.71
CA SER A 286 1.56 -10.30 -0.60
C SER A 286 3.02 -10.75 -0.52
N HIS A 287 3.55 -11.19 -1.65
CA HIS A 287 4.97 -11.54 -1.80
C HIS A 287 5.82 -10.37 -2.34
N LEU A 288 5.23 -9.18 -2.53
CA LEU A 288 5.94 -8.03 -3.09
C LEU A 288 6.79 -7.32 -2.04
N PRO A 289 7.93 -6.70 -2.41
CA PRO A 289 8.68 -5.83 -1.51
C PRO A 289 7.86 -4.62 -1.08
N VAL A 290 8.00 -4.21 0.18
CA VAL A 290 7.28 -3.09 0.77
C VAL A 290 8.24 -2.07 1.38
N LEU A 291 8.25 -0.86 0.83
CA LEU A 291 9.08 0.26 1.24
C LEU A 291 8.26 1.32 1.99
N VAL A 292 8.95 2.31 2.59
CA VAL A 292 8.32 3.48 3.21
C VAL A 292 8.90 4.79 2.71
N ASP A 293 8.03 5.72 2.35
CA ASP A 293 8.36 7.13 2.11
C ASP A 293 8.16 7.94 3.40
N VAL A 294 9.25 8.28 4.08
CA VAL A 294 9.19 9.01 5.35
C VAL A 294 8.95 10.51 5.15
N THR A 295 9.38 11.06 4.00
CA THR A 295 9.22 12.49 3.71
C THR A 295 7.76 12.85 3.43
N HIS A 296 7.09 12.12 2.54
CA HIS A 296 5.71 12.46 2.14
C HIS A 296 4.65 11.99 3.13
N SER A 297 4.95 10.98 3.96
CA SER A 297 4.08 10.57 5.05
C SER A 297 4.05 11.65 6.12
N THR A 298 5.18 11.88 6.78
CA THR A 298 5.29 12.83 7.90
C THR A 298 5.10 14.29 7.48
N GLY A 299 5.70 14.68 6.35
CA GLY A 299 5.83 16.08 5.94
C GLY A 299 6.68 16.93 6.88
N ARG A 300 7.58 16.31 7.67
CA ARG A 300 8.34 16.96 8.75
C ARG A 300 9.75 16.38 8.91
N LYS A 301 10.78 17.22 8.85
CA LYS A 301 12.19 16.82 8.95
C LYS A 301 12.56 16.18 10.28
N ASP A 302 12.05 16.73 11.38
CA ASP A 302 12.44 16.41 12.75
C ASP A 302 12.06 14.98 13.17
N ILE A 303 11.14 14.34 12.46
CA ILE A 303 10.68 12.98 12.73
C ILE A 303 11.01 11.97 11.62
N LEU A 304 11.81 12.35 10.61
CA LEU A 304 12.19 11.43 9.53
C LEU A 304 12.99 10.24 10.05
N ALA A 305 14.05 10.47 10.84
CA ALA A 305 14.91 9.39 11.34
C ALA A 305 14.16 8.42 12.28
N PRO A 306 13.37 8.88 13.26
CA PRO A 306 12.52 7.99 14.05
C PRO A 306 11.54 7.15 13.21
N CYS A 307 10.87 7.76 12.23
CA CYS A 307 9.96 7.04 11.35
C CYS A 307 10.67 6.03 10.44
N ALA A 308 11.87 6.35 9.94
CA ALA A 308 12.69 5.43 9.16
C ALA A 308 13.11 4.21 10.00
N LYS A 309 13.56 4.43 11.23
CA LYS A 309 13.89 3.35 12.18
C LYS A 309 12.67 2.48 12.48
N ALA A 310 11.51 3.08 12.71
CA ALA A 310 10.26 2.35 12.92
C ALA A 310 9.86 1.51 11.70
N ALA A 311 10.02 2.03 10.48
CA ALA A 311 9.78 1.30 9.24
C ALA A 311 10.68 0.07 9.11
N LEU A 312 11.98 0.25 9.35
CA LEU A 312 12.94 -0.85 9.35
C LEU A 312 12.69 -1.83 10.51
N ALA A 313 12.21 -1.34 11.66
CA ALA A 313 11.76 -2.17 12.78
C ALA A 313 10.60 -3.09 12.37
N ALA A 314 9.62 -2.54 11.66
CA ALA A 314 8.44 -3.24 11.15
C ALA A 314 8.71 -4.12 9.92
N GLY A 315 9.95 -4.14 9.40
CA GLY A 315 10.36 -5.04 8.31
C GLY A 315 10.24 -4.45 6.90
N ALA A 316 10.28 -3.13 6.75
CA ALA A 316 10.36 -2.51 5.43
C ALA A 316 11.60 -2.97 4.64
N ASP A 317 11.43 -3.25 3.34
CA ASP A 317 12.49 -3.64 2.41
C ASP A 317 13.28 -2.42 1.89
N GLY A 318 12.87 -1.21 2.27
CA GLY A 318 13.61 0.01 2.02
C GLY A 318 12.93 1.26 2.55
N VAL A 319 13.71 2.33 2.65
CA VAL A 319 13.26 3.66 3.06
C VAL A 319 13.57 4.65 1.95
N MET A 320 12.62 5.54 1.66
CA MET A 320 12.78 6.65 0.75
C MET A 320 12.69 7.99 1.47
N VAL A 321 13.65 8.87 1.20
CA VAL A 321 13.76 10.22 1.78
C VAL A 321 14.12 11.24 0.70
N GLU A 322 13.73 12.50 0.87
CA GLU A 322 14.10 13.57 -0.06
C GLU A 322 15.30 14.40 0.41
N VAL A 323 16.19 14.72 -0.53
CA VAL A 323 17.44 15.47 -0.31
C VAL A 323 17.60 16.53 -1.39
N HIS A 324 17.93 17.76 -0.98
CA HIS A 324 18.14 18.90 -1.87
C HIS A 324 19.40 19.68 -1.46
N PRO A 325 20.23 20.20 -2.39
CA PRO A 325 21.42 20.98 -2.03
C PRO A 325 21.08 22.24 -1.22
N ASN A 326 19.97 22.89 -1.58
CA ASN A 326 19.47 24.08 -0.87
C ASN A 326 17.94 24.01 -0.72
N PRO A 327 17.41 23.34 0.31
CA PRO A 327 15.97 23.13 0.45
C PRO A 327 15.15 24.43 0.42
N ALA A 328 15.70 25.53 0.95
CA ALA A 328 15.01 26.82 1.04
C ALA A 328 14.61 27.41 -0.33
N THR A 329 15.33 27.05 -1.41
CA THR A 329 15.06 27.53 -2.78
C THR A 329 14.38 26.49 -3.66
N ALA A 330 13.99 25.33 -3.12
CA ALA A 330 13.41 24.25 -3.91
C ALA A 330 12.01 24.60 -4.44
N LEU A 331 11.68 24.14 -5.65
CA LEU A 331 10.40 24.38 -6.34
C LEU A 331 9.25 23.51 -5.78
N SER A 332 9.57 22.60 -4.86
CA SER A 332 8.63 21.72 -4.16
C SER A 332 9.22 21.25 -2.84
N ASP A 333 8.37 21.08 -1.82
CA ASP A 333 8.74 20.47 -0.52
C ASP A 333 9.97 21.10 0.17
N ALA A 334 10.15 22.42 -0.01
CA ALA A 334 11.26 23.18 0.56
C ALA A 334 11.46 22.99 2.08
N GLN A 335 10.36 22.79 2.82
CA GLN A 335 10.40 22.59 4.27
C GLN A 335 10.69 21.14 4.68
N GLN A 336 10.60 20.18 3.75
CA GLN A 336 10.63 18.75 4.03
C GLN A 336 11.93 18.07 3.58
N GLN A 337 12.57 18.58 2.53
CA GLN A 337 13.79 17.98 1.98
C GLN A 337 15.00 18.25 2.87
N LEU A 338 15.80 17.22 3.15
CA LEU A 338 17.05 17.36 3.89
C LEU A 338 18.12 18.07 3.04
N ASN A 339 18.92 18.95 3.64
CA ASN A 339 20.19 19.36 3.04
C ASN A 339 21.25 18.26 3.20
N PHE A 340 22.44 18.43 2.63
CA PHE A 340 23.50 17.40 2.68
C PHE A 340 23.98 17.04 4.09
N GLU A 341 24.13 18.05 4.96
CA GLU A 341 24.54 17.80 6.34
C GLU A 341 23.45 17.06 7.12
N GLU A 342 22.19 17.51 6.98
CA GLU A 342 21.03 16.85 7.56
C GLU A 342 20.88 15.41 7.05
N PHE A 343 21.09 15.17 5.75
CA PHE A 343 21.03 13.84 5.17
C PHE A 343 22.14 12.93 5.70
N THR A 344 23.38 13.41 5.82
CA THR A 344 24.48 12.64 6.38
C THR A 344 24.14 12.19 7.80
N ARG A 345 23.68 13.12 8.65
CA ARG A 345 23.26 12.79 10.02
C ARG A 345 22.09 11.81 10.06
N PHE A 346 21.07 12.02 9.23
CA PHE A 346 19.92 11.12 9.11
C PHE A 346 20.36 9.71 8.71
N TYR A 347 21.21 9.60 7.69
CA TYR A 347 21.63 8.32 7.15
C TYR A 347 22.51 7.54 8.14
N ASP A 348 23.44 8.21 8.81
CA ASP A 348 24.25 7.58 9.86
C ASP A 348 23.39 7.09 11.03
N ASP A 349 22.41 7.89 11.46
CA ASP A 349 21.50 7.50 12.55
C ASP A 349 20.63 6.28 12.19
N VAL A 350 20.14 6.21 10.95
CA VAL A 350 19.35 5.07 10.45
C VAL A 350 20.22 3.83 10.22
N ARG A 351 21.42 4.00 9.63
CA ARG A 351 22.35 2.90 9.35
C ARG A 351 22.86 2.25 10.63
N ASN A 352 23.19 3.04 11.64
CA ASN A 352 23.64 2.54 12.93
C ASN A 352 22.55 1.72 13.65
N PHE A 353 21.26 2.03 13.43
CA PHE A 353 20.16 1.23 13.95
C PHE A 353 20.06 -0.16 13.30
N THR A 354 20.33 -0.26 11.99
CA THR A 354 20.31 -1.55 11.27
C THR A 354 21.49 -2.48 11.57
N LEU A 355 22.61 -1.93 12.05
CA LEU A 355 23.83 -2.69 12.37
C LEU A 355 23.80 -3.34 13.76
N VAL A 356 22.81 -3.01 14.60
CA VAL A 356 22.61 -3.67 15.89
C VAL A 356 21.90 -5.01 15.62
N PRO A 357 22.53 -6.17 15.93
CA PRO A 357 21.87 -7.46 15.80
C PRO A 357 20.58 -7.45 16.62
N ARG A 358 19.47 -7.88 16.01
CA ARG A 358 18.19 -8.07 16.72
C ARG A 358 18.11 -9.46 17.32
#